data_AF-A0A1U7LJ58-F1
#
_entry.id   AF-A0A1U7LJ58-F1
#
_cell.length_a   1.000
_cell.length_b   1.000
_cell.length_c   1.000
_cell.angle_alpha   90.00
_cell.angle_beta   90.00
_cell.angle_gamma   90.00
#
_symmetry.space_group_name_H-M   'P 1'
#
loop_
_entity.id
_entity.type
_entity.pdbx_description
1 polymer ?
#
loop_
_entity_poly.entity_id
_entity_poly.type
_entity_poly.pdbx_seq_one_letter_code
_entity_poly.pdbx_strand_id
1 'polypeptide(L)'
;MPAQVNTSLGKILLKKVEAQLKSKLQSEISYEKQMRETLDELSGFEEFFKNSPFKIHDTEGHGVVTLTRQYGNENIKITFDISDLQSRGQDDDLDRFEDELEDEDEDEESKPARRPAQSDEESDEDEDENKNENENDDEDEDEESRSFPLHCSILVEKPNSGSLLFETTAHEGVFIIDSVSFMNPNKIAPYESAEGQYQRQVLYPGPDFRMIDQEIQTLFEGYLEVRGINTAMASFLPEYCVQKDQKEYLNWLKSVANFV
;
A
#
# COMPACT_ATOMS: atom_id res chain seq x y z
N MET A 1 -39.91 -21.27 29.16
CA MET A 1 -39.90 -21.24 27.68
C MET A 1 -39.88 -19.78 27.26
N PRO A 2 -38.80 -19.25 26.65
CA PRO A 2 -38.84 -17.89 26.16
C PRO A 2 -39.60 -17.85 24.83
N ALA A 3 -40.37 -16.78 24.69
CA ALA A 3 -41.44 -16.60 23.74
C ALA A 3 -40.92 -16.42 22.30
N GLN A 4 -41.51 -17.17 21.36
CA GLN A 4 -41.46 -16.89 19.93
C GLN A 4 -42.28 -15.62 19.65
N VAL A 5 -41.72 -14.44 19.91
CA VAL A 5 -42.35 -13.17 19.57
C VAL A 5 -41.30 -12.24 18.97
N ASN A 6 -40.86 -12.54 17.73
CA ASN A 6 -40.41 -11.50 16.78
C ASN A 6 -40.23 -11.95 15.31
N THR A 7 -40.99 -12.95 14.84
CA THR A 7 -40.60 -13.68 13.62
C THR A 7 -41.17 -13.14 12.31
N SER A 8 -42.19 -12.28 12.32
CA SER A 8 -42.87 -11.83 11.08
C SER A 8 -42.47 -10.42 10.63
N LEU A 9 -42.46 -9.46 11.55
CA LEU A 9 -42.01 -8.08 11.27
C LEU A 9 -40.50 -8.04 10.94
N GLY A 10 -39.67 -8.78 11.69
CA GLY A 10 -38.24 -8.90 11.41
C GLY A 10 -37.96 -9.48 10.01
N LYS A 11 -38.74 -10.47 9.56
CA LYS A 11 -38.62 -11.04 8.20
C LYS A 11 -39.02 -10.05 7.11
N ILE A 12 -40.02 -9.21 7.35
CA ILE A 12 -40.46 -8.18 6.38
C ILE A 12 -39.40 -7.07 6.28
N LEU A 13 -38.88 -6.61 7.42
CA LEU A 13 -37.82 -5.61 7.48
C LEU A 13 -36.54 -6.14 6.81
N LEU A 14 -36.14 -7.38 7.10
CA LEU A 14 -34.99 -8.02 6.47
C LEU A 14 -35.12 -8.04 4.95
N LYS A 15 -36.24 -8.54 4.42
CA LYS A 15 -36.48 -8.56 2.95
C LYS A 15 -36.41 -7.18 2.32
N LYS A 16 -36.88 -6.15 3.02
CA LYS A 16 -36.81 -4.77 2.52
C LYS A 16 -35.36 -4.29 2.47
N VAL A 17 -34.58 -4.55 3.52
CA VAL A 17 -33.16 -4.17 3.59
C VAL A 17 -32.34 -4.94 2.55
N GLU A 18 -32.56 -6.26 2.40
CA GLU A 18 -31.90 -7.09 1.40
C GLU A 18 -32.19 -6.59 -0.03
N ALA A 19 -33.44 -6.23 -0.33
CA ALA A 19 -33.79 -5.67 -1.64
C ALA A 19 -33.09 -4.33 -1.92
N GLN A 20 -33.00 -3.44 -0.92
CA GLN A 20 -32.30 -2.17 -1.04
C GLN A 20 -30.79 -2.36 -1.23
N LEU A 21 -30.18 -3.22 -0.41
CA LEU A 21 -28.76 -3.56 -0.48
C LEU A 21 -28.40 -4.18 -1.84
N LYS A 22 -29.19 -5.15 -2.31
CA LYS A 22 -29.02 -5.78 -3.62
C LYS A 22 -29.09 -4.77 -4.75
N SER A 23 -30.05 -3.84 -4.71
CA SER A 23 -30.19 -2.79 -5.73
C SER A 23 -28.97 -1.87 -5.76
N LYS A 24 -28.41 -1.51 -4.60
CA LYS A 24 -27.21 -0.67 -4.53
C LYS A 24 -25.99 -1.43 -5.05
N LEU A 25 -25.77 -2.66 -4.61
CA LEU A 25 -24.67 -3.51 -5.08
C LEU A 25 -24.71 -3.72 -6.60
N GLN A 26 -25.89 -3.93 -7.19
CA GLN A 26 -26.04 -4.06 -8.65
C GLN A 26 -25.68 -2.77 -9.40
N SER A 27 -25.97 -1.62 -8.81
CA SER A 27 -25.61 -0.32 -9.38
C SER A 27 -24.09 -0.14 -9.36
N GLU A 28 -23.44 -0.45 -8.22
CA GLU A 28 -21.97 -0.42 -8.10
C GLU A 28 -21.30 -1.39 -9.09
N ILE A 29 -21.74 -2.65 -9.17
CA ILE A 29 -21.21 -3.64 -10.14
C ILE A 29 -21.28 -3.13 -11.58
N SER A 30 -22.34 -2.39 -11.91
CA SER A 30 -22.53 -1.87 -13.26
C SER A 30 -21.57 -0.71 -13.55
N TYR A 31 -21.41 0.20 -12.59
CA TYR A 31 -20.46 1.31 -12.66
C TYR A 31 -19.02 0.78 -12.80
N GLU A 32 -18.62 -0.13 -11.93
CA GLU A 32 -17.26 -0.67 -11.89
C GLU A 32 -16.87 -1.47 -13.14
N LYS A 33 -17.82 -2.18 -13.76
CA LYS A 33 -17.56 -2.89 -15.02
C LYS A 33 -17.20 -1.96 -16.16
N GLN A 34 -17.88 -0.81 -16.24
CA GLN A 34 -17.63 0.16 -17.31
C GLN A 34 -16.22 0.76 -17.18
N MET A 35 -15.81 1.09 -15.95
CA MET A 35 -14.46 1.60 -15.67
C MET A 35 -13.38 0.54 -15.91
N ARG A 36 -13.67 -0.73 -15.57
CA ARG A 36 -12.70 -1.81 -15.72
C ARG A 36 -12.33 -2.13 -17.17
N GLU A 37 -13.31 -2.20 -18.08
CA GLU A 37 -13.03 -2.54 -19.48
C GLU A 37 -12.01 -1.57 -20.09
N THR A 38 -12.05 -0.30 -19.69
CA THR A 38 -11.04 0.71 -20.05
C THR A 38 -9.67 0.50 -19.40
N LEU A 39 -9.59 0.04 -18.15
CA LEU A 39 -8.33 -0.18 -17.42
C LEU A 39 -7.57 -1.44 -17.90
N ASP A 40 -8.28 -2.54 -18.16
CA ASP A 40 -7.66 -3.80 -18.59
C ASP A 40 -6.99 -3.68 -19.98
N GLU A 41 -7.49 -2.79 -20.85
CA GLU A 41 -6.89 -2.55 -22.19
C GLU A 41 -5.61 -1.70 -22.14
N LEU A 42 -5.40 -0.93 -21.08
CA LEU A 42 -4.29 0.04 -20.99
C LEU A 42 -3.09 -0.46 -20.17
N SER A 43 -3.26 -1.49 -19.35
CA SER A 43 -2.27 -1.83 -18.31
C SER A 43 -1.05 -2.60 -18.81
N GLY A 44 -1.10 -3.27 -19.97
CA GLY A 44 0.05 -3.99 -20.54
C GLY A 44 0.60 -5.15 -19.68
N PHE A 45 -0.10 -5.55 -18.61
CA PHE A 45 0.41 -6.52 -17.65
C PHE A 45 0.60 -7.93 -18.24
N GLU A 46 -0.27 -8.34 -19.16
CA GLU A 46 -0.09 -9.60 -19.89
C GLU A 46 1.22 -9.59 -20.70
N GLU A 47 1.57 -8.44 -21.29
CA GLU A 47 2.79 -8.28 -22.07
C GLU A 47 4.04 -8.30 -21.18
N PHE A 48 3.98 -7.65 -20.00
CA PHE A 48 5.05 -7.71 -19.01
C PHE A 48 5.39 -9.16 -18.63
N PHE A 49 4.39 -9.96 -18.22
CA PHE A 49 4.64 -11.35 -17.83
C PHE A 49 5.00 -12.26 -19.00
N LYS A 50 4.54 -11.96 -20.22
CA LYS A 50 4.95 -12.68 -21.43
C LYS A 50 6.44 -12.47 -21.75
N ASN A 51 6.97 -11.29 -21.45
CA ASN A 51 8.37 -10.93 -21.66
C ASN A 51 9.24 -11.19 -20.41
N SER A 52 8.62 -11.43 -19.25
CA SER A 52 9.29 -11.71 -17.99
C SER A 52 9.67 -13.18 -17.85
N PRO A 53 10.83 -13.49 -17.25
CA PRO A 53 11.18 -14.86 -16.89
C PRO A 53 10.42 -15.39 -15.65
N PHE A 54 9.64 -14.54 -14.99
CA PHE A 54 8.81 -14.91 -13.85
C PHE A 54 7.44 -15.41 -14.28
N LYS A 55 6.96 -16.46 -13.60
CA LYS A 55 5.59 -16.95 -13.71
C LYS A 55 4.78 -16.41 -12.55
N ILE A 56 3.70 -15.72 -12.85
CA ILE A 56 2.73 -15.27 -11.86
C ILE A 56 1.77 -16.39 -11.44
N HIS A 57 1.52 -16.48 -10.15
CA HIS A 57 0.50 -17.29 -9.50
C HIS A 57 -0.44 -16.35 -8.76
N ASP A 58 -1.52 -15.98 -9.43
CA ASP A 58 -2.61 -15.17 -8.89
C ASP A 58 -3.89 -16.00 -8.86
N THR A 59 -4.54 -16.05 -7.70
CA THR A 59 -5.80 -16.77 -7.49
C THR A 59 -6.89 -15.78 -7.09
N GLU A 60 -8.02 -15.84 -7.79
CA GLU A 60 -9.20 -15.04 -7.49
C GLU A 60 -9.69 -15.28 -6.05
N GLY A 61 -10.00 -14.20 -5.33
CA GLY A 61 -10.43 -14.22 -3.93
C GLY A 61 -9.29 -14.32 -2.91
N HIS A 62 -8.03 -14.39 -3.33
CA HIS A 62 -6.87 -14.32 -2.45
C HIS A 62 -6.14 -12.99 -2.62
N GLY A 63 -5.71 -12.36 -1.53
CA GLY A 63 -4.92 -11.13 -1.56
C GLY A 63 -3.45 -11.35 -1.91
N VAL A 64 -2.88 -12.47 -1.46
CA VAL A 64 -1.49 -12.86 -1.72
C VAL A 64 -1.29 -13.26 -3.17
N VAL A 65 -0.26 -12.68 -3.79
CA VAL A 65 0.23 -13.04 -5.13
C VAL A 65 1.65 -13.57 -5.03
N THR A 66 2.00 -14.54 -5.88
CA THR A 66 3.34 -15.12 -5.89
C THR A 66 3.92 -15.15 -7.29
N LEU A 67 5.14 -14.63 -7.48
CA LEU A 67 5.93 -14.82 -8.69
C LEU A 67 6.99 -15.90 -8.46
N THR A 68 7.22 -16.76 -9.45
CA THR A 68 8.25 -17.81 -9.38
C THR A 68 9.14 -17.82 -10.61
N ARG A 69 10.43 -18.10 -10.40
CA ARG A 69 11.41 -18.21 -11.47
C ARG A 69 12.45 -19.28 -11.13
N GLN A 70 12.85 -20.06 -12.14
CA GLN A 70 14.05 -20.87 -12.07
C GLN A 70 15.24 -20.05 -12.61
N TYR A 71 16.32 -19.92 -11.85
CA TYR A 71 17.55 -19.26 -12.27
C TYR A 71 18.75 -20.19 -12.07
N GLY A 72 19.19 -20.86 -13.15
CA GLY A 72 20.19 -21.92 -13.04
C GLY A 72 19.66 -23.07 -12.18
N ASN A 73 20.32 -23.35 -11.05
CA ASN A 73 19.88 -24.34 -10.06
C ASN A 73 19.07 -23.72 -8.90
N GLU A 74 18.77 -22.43 -8.94
CA GLU A 74 18.09 -21.70 -7.87
C GLU A 74 16.60 -21.57 -8.15
N ASN A 75 15.78 -21.68 -7.10
CA ASN A 75 14.37 -21.34 -7.14
C ASN A 75 14.17 -19.97 -6.51
N ILE A 76 13.55 -19.05 -7.24
CA ILE A 76 13.26 -17.70 -6.77
C ILE A 76 11.76 -17.55 -6.64
N LYS A 77 11.31 -17.02 -5.52
CA LYS A 77 9.91 -16.72 -5.24
C LYS A 77 9.79 -15.29 -4.72
N ILE A 78 8.91 -14.49 -5.29
CA ILE A 78 8.54 -13.16 -4.79
C ILE A 78 7.09 -13.29 -4.32
N THR A 79 6.80 -12.84 -3.10
CA THR A 79 5.45 -12.86 -2.52
C THR A 79 5.12 -11.46 -2.05
N PHE A 80 3.92 -10.98 -2.39
CA PHE A 80 3.38 -9.69 -1.97
C PHE A 80 1.86 -9.81 -1.79
N ASP A 81 1.24 -8.89 -1.06
CA ASP A 81 -0.19 -8.92 -0.73
C ASP A 81 -0.84 -7.58 -1.08
N ILE A 82 -2.02 -7.63 -1.70
CA ILE A 82 -2.81 -6.41 -1.95
C ILE A 82 -3.31 -5.76 -0.65
N SER A 83 -3.29 -6.47 0.48
CA SER A 83 -3.65 -5.92 1.79
C SER A 83 -2.75 -4.75 2.20
N ASP A 84 -1.52 -4.66 1.65
CA ASP A 84 -0.60 -3.54 1.85
C ASP A 84 -1.16 -2.22 1.26
N LEU A 85 -2.07 -2.30 0.28
CA LEU A 85 -2.83 -1.13 -0.19
C LEU A 85 -3.83 -0.63 0.85
N GLN A 86 -4.30 -1.48 1.75
CA GLN A 86 -5.36 -1.13 2.70
C GLN A 86 -4.80 -0.43 3.94
N SER A 87 -3.52 -0.67 4.27
CA SER A 87 -2.81 0.08 5.31
C SER A 87 -2.63 1.56 4.99
N ARG A 88 -2.83 1.98 3.72
CA ARG A 88 -2.80 3.39 3.27
C ARG A 88 -3.61 4.35 4.16
N GLY A 89 -4.74 3.90 4.70
CA GLY A 89 -5.62 4.77 5.49
C GLY A 89 -5.17 5.02 6.94
N GLN A 90 -4.11 4.40 7.44
CA GLN A 90 -3.66 4.59 8.82
C GLN A 90 -2.54 5.62 8.97
N ASP A 91 -1.64 5.71 8.00
CA ASP A 91 -0.50 6.63 8.06
C ASP A 91 -0.92 8.04 7.59
N ASP A 92 -1.74 8.15 6.53
CA ASP A 92 -2.28 9.43 6.05
C ASP A 92 -3.17 10.14 7.09
N ASP A 93 -3.89 9.38 7.94
CA ASP A 93 -4.69 9.95 9.03
C ASP A 93 -3.78 10.53 10.12
N LEU A 94 -2.65 9.88 10.44
CA LEU A 94 -1.72 10.34 11.48
C LEU A 94 -1.00 11.63 11.09
N ASP A 95 -0.54 11.73 9.84
CA ASP A 95 0.10 12.94 9.33
C ASP A 95 -0.91 14.12 9.31
N ARG A 96 -2.17 13.85 8.95
CA ARG A 96 -3.24 14.86 8.98
C ARG A 96 -3.60 15.32 10.40
N PHE A 97 -3.53 14.41 11.39
CA PHE A 97 -3.70 14.76 12.80
C PHE A 97 -2.50 15.55 13.35
N GLU A 98 -1.30 15.38 12.80
CA GLU A 98 -0.11 16.12 13.21
C GLU A 98 -0.15 17.56 12.66
N ASP A 99 -0.54 17.74 11.38
CA ASP A 99 -0.78 19.06 10.78
C ASP A 99 -1.91 19.84 11.51
N GLU A 100 -3.02 19.18 11.91
CA GLU A 100 -4.10 19.82 12.69
C GLU A 100 -3.67 20.25 14.12
N LEU A 101 -2.57 19.71 14.66
CA LEU A 101 -2.04 20.08 15.97
C LEU A 101 -0.97 21.18 15.91
N GLU A 102 -0.34 21.40 14.74
CA GLU A 102 0.64 22.49 14.56
C GLU A 102 -0.02 23.86 14.36
N ASP A 103 -1.30 23.90 13.97
CA ASP A 103 -2.06 25.14 13.75
C ASP A 103 -2.70 25.76 15.03
N GLU A 104 -2.60 25.12 16.22
CA GLU A 104 -3.19 25.64 17.47
C GLU A 104 -2.23 26.43 18.39
N ASP A 105 -0.95 26.58 18.06
CA ASP A 105 0.06 27.19 18.96
C ASP A 105 0.77 28.45 18.39
N GLU A 106 0.06 29.34 17.69
CA GLU A 106 0.55 30.71 17.47
C GLU A 106 -0.52 31.76 17.73
N ASP A 107 -0.78 32.08 19.02
CA ASP A 107 -1.20 33.41 19.45
C ASP A 107 -1.18 33.56 20.99
N GLU A 108 -0.07 34.03 21.57
CA GLU A 108 -0.17 34.98 22.68
C GLU A 108 1.05 35.94 22.72
N GLU A 109 0.82 37.12 22.16
CA GLU A 109 1.68 38.29 22.23
C GLU A 109 2.17 38.58 23.67
N SER A 110 3.48 38.79 23.83
CA SER A 110 3.98 39.69 24.88
C SER A 110 4.99 40.69 24.32
N LYS A 111 4.45 41.86 23.96
CA LYS A 111 5.20 43.08 23.60
C LYS A 111 6.11 43.55 24.76
N PRO A 112 7.29 44.14 24.46
CA PRO A 112 8.22 44.62 25.48
C PRO A 112 7.81 46.00 26.05
N ALA A 113 7.69 46.12 27.36
CA ALA A 113 7.46 47.40 28.05
C ALA A 113 8.78 48.13 28.35
N ARG A 114 9.02 49.29 27.71
CA ARG A 114 10.03 50.28 28.11
C ARG A 114 9.37 51.50 28.78
N ARG A 115 9.92 51.83 29.95
CA ARG A 115 9.97 53.06 30.79
C ARG A 115 9.19 54.35 30.39
N PRO A 116 8.78 55.17 31.39
CA PRO A 116 7.98 56.37 31.15
C PRO A 116 8.79 57.66 30.94
N ALA A 117 8.14 58.60 30.25
CA ALA A 117 8.05 60.06 30.51
C ALA A 117 8.51 61.01 29.38
N GLN A 118 7.62 61.99 29.13
CA GLN A 118 7.80 63.37 28.61
C GLN A 118 7.61 63.68 27.11
N SER A 119 6.46 64.35 26.88
CA SER A 119 6.24 65.66 26.20
C SER A 119 6.34 65.81 24.67
N ASP A 120 5.28 66.44 24.17
CA ASP A 120 5.18 67.39 23.04
C ASP A 120 4.74 66.90 21.64
N GLU A 121 3.53 67.35 21.29
CA GLU A 121 3.08 68.05 20.07
C GLU A 121 3.07 67.37 18.67
N GLU A 122 1.82 67.21 18.18
CA GLU A 122 1.23 67.58 16.87
C GLU A 122 1.57 66.90 15.51
N SER A 123 0.48 66.82 14.71
CA SER A 123 0.33 66.70 13.23
C SER A 123 0.52 65.33 12.58
N ASP A 124 -0.14 64.93 11.48
CA ASP A 124 -1.41 65.23 10.75
C ASP A 124 -1.42 64.21 9.57
N GLU A 125 -2.62 63.77 9.12
CA GLU A 125 -2.99 63.33 7.73
C GLU A 125 -2.21 62.14 7.08
N ASP A 126 -2.72 61.29 6.15
CA ASP A 126 -4.01 60.87 5.60
C ASP A 126 -3.72 59.71 4.60
N GLU A 127 -4.76 58.93 4.27
CA GLU A 127 -5.02 58.17 3.02
C GLU A 127 -4.21 56.88 2.68
N ASP A 128 -4.83 55.69 2.60
CA ASP A 128 -5.74 55.11 1.58
C ASP A 128 -4.96 54.28 0.52
N GLU A 129 -5.16 52.96 0.48
CA GLU A 129 -5.63 52.26 -0.73
C GLU A 129 -5.65 50.73 -0.57
N ASN A 130 -6.78 50.21 -1.04
CA ASN A 130 -7.30 48.85 -1.04
C ASN A 130 -6.75 48.07 -2.24
N LYS A 131 -6.21 46.86 -2.02
CA LYS A 131 -6.03 45.85 -3.08
C LYS A 131 -6.45 44.46 -2.59
N ASN A 132 -7.71 44.13 -2.90
CA ASN A 132 -8.14 42.76 -3.10
C ASN A 132 -7.40 42.18 -4.31
N GLU A 133 -6.48 41.26 -4.07
CA GLU A 133 -6.00 40.32 -5.08
C GLU A 133 -6.63 38.96 -4.76
N ASN A 134 -7.68 38.64 -5.53
CA ASN A 134 -8.16 37.27 -5.70
C ASN A 134 -7.02 36.49 -6.37
N GLU A 135 -6.22 35.80 -5.59
CA GLU A 135 -5.45 34.67 -6.10
C GLU A 135 -6.42 33.50 -6.17
N ASN A 136 -6.83 33.18 -7.40
CA ASN A 136 -7.30 31.84 -7.72
C ASN A 136 -6.10 30.93 -7.45
N ASP A 137 -6.11 30.23 -6.33
CA ASP A 137 -5.36 28.98 -6.22
C ASP A 137 -6.02 28.04 -7.22
N ASP A 138 -5.40 27.96 -8.40
CA ASP A 138 -5.49 26.79 -9.25
C ASP A 138 -4.91 25.65 -8.40
N GLU A 139 -5.78 24.98 -7.62
CA GLU A 139 -5.58 23.61 -7.15
C GLU A 139 -5.51 22.72 -8.40
N ASP A 140 -4.42 22.86 -9.16
CA ASP A 140 -4.02 21.88 -10.14
C ASP A 140 -3.77 20.60 -9.35
N GLU A 141 -4.69 19.65 -9.54
CA GLU A 141 -4.63 18.26 -9.16
C GLU A 141 -3.31 17.63 -9.63
N ASP A 142 -2.21 17.92 -8.94
CA ASP A 142 -1.11 16.99 -8.82
C ASP A 142 -1.56 15.89 -7.84
N GLU A 143 -2.59 15.14 -8.24
CA GLU A 143 -2.59 13.69 -8.00
C GLU A 143 -1.40 13.12 -8.79
N GLU A 144 -0.18 13.49 -8.37
CA GLU A 144 1.02 12.75 -8.67
C GLU A 144 0.64 11.29 -8.47
N SER A 145 0.93 10.47 -9.48
CA SER A 145 0.71 9.04 -9.42
C SER A 145 1.55 8.49 -8.27
N ARG A 146 1.02 8.56 -7.04
CA ARG A 146 1.70 8.18 -5.81
C ARG A 146 1.87 6.67 -5.87
N SER A 147 3.04 6.24 -6.35
CA SER A 147 3.45 4.84 -6.27
C SER A 147 3.52 4.49 -4.79
N PHE A 148 2.60 3.68 -4.28
CA PHE A 148 2.64 3.28 -2.87
C PHE A 148 3.78 2.28 -2.64
N PRO A 149 4.40 2.29 -1.44
CA PRO A 149 5.39 1.28 -1.08
C PRO A 149 4.71 -0.07 -0.93
N LEU A 150 5.21 -1.09 -1.64
CA LEU A 150 4.69 -2.46 -1.57
C LEU A 150 5.70 -3.35 -0.86
N HIS A 151 5.28 -4.00 0.22
CA HIS A 151 6.13 -4.98 0.89
C HIS A 151 6.21 -6.27 0.07
N CYS A 152 7.43 -6.76 -0.12
CA CYS A 152 7.75 -7.92 -0.93
C CYS A 152 8.71 -8.83 -0.18
N SER A 153 8.31 -10.09 -0.03
CA SER A 153 9.14 -11.16 0.52
C SER A 153 9.76 -11.96 -0.62
N ILE A 154 11.08 -11.89 -0.75
CA ILE A 154 11.84 -12.50 -1.84
C ILE A 154 12.68 -13.66 -1.30
N LEU A 155 12.34 -14.87 -1.71
CA LEU A 155 13.03 -16.09 -1.35
C LEU A 155 13.92 -16.56 -2.50
N VAL A 156 15.22 -16.76 -2.23
CA VAL A 156 16.18 -17.38 -3.15
C VAL A 156 16.68 -18.69 -2.53
N GLU A 157 16.25 -19.82 -3.11
CA GLU A 157 16.57 -21.16 -2.62
C GLU A 157 17.62 -21.84 -3.49
N LYS A 158 18.65 -22.40 -2.83
CA LYS A 158 19.69 -23.20 -3.47
C LYS A 158 19.61 -24.65 -2.99
N PRO A 159 19.58 -25.64 -3.91
CA PRO A 159 19.62 -27.05 -3.54
C PRO A 159 20.80 -27.33 -2.59
N ASN A 160 20.50 -27.98 -1.46
CA ASN A 160 21.46 -28.37 -0.43
C ASN A 160 22.26 -27.24 0.25
N SER A 161 22.02 -25.96 -0.10
CA SER A 161 22.76 -24.82 0.45
C SER A 161 21.89 -23.93 1.35
N GLY A 162 20.58 -24.14 1.34
CA GLY A 162 19.62 -23.34 2.09
C GLY A 162 19.00 -22.26 1.24
N SER A 163 18.40 -21.29 1.92
CA SER A 163 17.63 -20.23 1.30
C SER A 163 17.94 -18.89 1.94
N LEU A 164 17.98 -17.84 1.12
CA LEU A 164 18.00 -16.45 1.59
C LEU A 164 16.59 -15.88 1.44
N LEU A 165 16.11 -15.23 2.48
CA LEU A 165 14.85 -14.49 2.48
C LEU A 165 15.17 -13.03 2.67
N PHE A 166 14.85 -12.25 1.65
CA PHE A 166 14.95 -10.80 1.65
C PHE A 166 13.56 -10.26 1.91
N GLU A 167 13.41 -9.49 2.97
CA GLU A 167 12.24 -8.66 3.16
C GLU A 167 12.56 -7.29 2.57
N THR A 168 11.73 -6.84 1.64
CA THR A 168 11.99 -5.67 0.81
C THR A 168 10.76 -4.81 0.68
N THR A 169 10.97 -3.53 0.36
CA THR A 169 9.92 -2.59 0.00
C THR A 169 10.15 -2.11 -1.42
N ALA A 170 9.19 -2.37 -2.32
CA ALA A 170 9.20 -1.87 -3.69
C ALA A 170 8.56 -0.48 -3.73
N HIS A 171 9.33 0.54 -4.07
CA HIS A 171 8.86 1.93 -4.13
C HIS A 171 9.64 2.68 -5.21
N GLU A 172 8.95 3.47 -6.04
CA GLU A 172 9.57 4.34 -7.07
C GLU A 172 10.59 3.61 -7.98
N GLY A 173 10.32 2.35 -8.31
CA GLY A 173 11.21 1.55 -9.17
C GLY A 173 12.48 1.07 -8.48
N VAL A 174 12.53 1.04 -7.16
CA VAL A 174 13.64 0.47 -6.39
C VAL A 174 13.11 -0.58 -5.40
N PHE A 175 13.83 -1.69 -5.24
CA PHE A 175 13.66 -2.59 -4.10
C PHE A 175 14.61 -2.15 -2.99
N ILE A 176 14.05 -1.60 -1.92
CA ILE A 176 14.78 -1.30 -0.68
C ILE A 176 14.85 -2.60 0.12
N ILE A 177 16.05 -3.03 0.52
CA ILE A 177 16.22 -4.24 1.34
C ILE A 177 16.14 -3.85 2.82
N ASP A 178 15.11 -4.35 3.50
CA ASP A 178 14.89 -4.09 4.92
C ASP A 178 15.66 -5.08 5.80
N SER A 179 15.62 -6.36 5.40
CA SER A 179 16.35 -7.41 6.11
C SER A 179 16.72 -8.59 5.20
N VAL A 180 17.77 -9.31 5.58
CA VAL A 180 18.20 -10.54 4.92
C VAL A 180 18.38 -11.63 5.96
N SER A 181 17.54 -12.66 5.89
CA SER A 181 17.63 -13.83 6.76
C SER A 181 18.11 -15.06 6.01
N PHE A 182 18.83 -15.94 6.70
CA PHE A 182 19.36 -17.19 6.14
C PHE A 182 18.70 -18.40 6.77
N MET A 183 18.32 -19.34 5.91
CA MET A 183 17.62 -20.56 6.25
C MET A 183 18.48 -21.78 5.92
N ASN A 184 18.78 -22.60 6.94
CA ASN A 184 19.55 -23.82 6.74
C ASN A 184 18.67 -24.93 6.11
N PRO A 185 19.15 -25.61 5.05
CA PRO A 185 18.34 -26.61 4.33
C PRO A 185 17.97 -27.82 5.18
N ASN A 186 18.72 -28.12 6.24
CA ASN A 186 18.48 -29.28 7.12
C ASN A 186 17.50 -29.00 8.26
N LYS A 187 16.94 -27.79 8.35
CA LYS A 187 16.17 -27.34 9.52
C LYS A 187 14.76 -26.86 9.21
N ILE A 188 14.29 -26.96 7.97
CA ILE A 188 13.02 -26.35 7.59
C ILE A 188 12.15 -27.33 6.82
N ALA A 189 10.90 -27.47 7.25
CA ALA A 189 9.87 -28.18 6.50
C ALA A 189 9.58 -27.47 5.16
N PRO A 190 8.94 -28.13 4.18
CA PRO A 190 8.65 -27.53 2.87
C PRO A 190 8.00 -26.16 2.99
N TYR A 191 8.33 -25.25 2.06
CA TYR A 191 7.88 -23.85 2.13
C TYR A 191 6.35 -23.72 2.30
N GLU A 192 5.58 -24.53 1.59
CA GLU A 192 4.11 -24.46 1.59
C GLU A 192 3.45 -25.13 2.81
N SER A 193 4.24 -25.77 3.68
CA SER A 193 3.71 -26.38 4.90
C SER A 193 3.54 -25.33 6.02
N ALA A 194 2.49 -25.49 6.83
CA ALA A 194 2.26 -24.64 8.00
C ALA A 194 3.46 -24.66 8.98
N GLU A 195 4.08 -25.82 9.17
CA GLU A 195 5.28 -25.97 9.98
C GLU A 195 6.47 -25.18 9.39
N GLY A 196 6.65 -25.23 8.07
CA GLY A 196 7.70 -24.47 7.39
C GLY A 196 7.49 -22.96 7.54
N GLN A 197 6.25 -22.48 7.42
CA GLN A 197 5.90 -21.07 7.62
C GLN A 197 6.19 -20.62 9.05
N TYR A 198 5.77 -21.40 10.05
CA TYR A 198 6.04 -21.10 11.46
C TYR A 198 7.54 -21.08 11.76
N GLN A 199 8.28 -22.08 11.25
CA GLN A 199 9.73 -22.16 11.45
C GLN A 199 10.46 -20.93 10.91
N ARG A 200 9.98 -20.30 9.83
CA ARG A 200 10.57 -19.06 9.30
C ARG A 200 10.35 -17.85 10.21
N GLN A 201 9.20 -17.77 10.88
CA GLN A 201 8.90 -16.67 11.81
C GLN A 201 9.77 -16.70 13.08
N VAL A 202 10.29 -17.86 13.46
CA VAL A 202 11.11 -18.03 14.67
C VAL A 202 12.61 -18.03 14.41
N LEU A 203 13.04 -17.93 13.15
CA LEU A 203 14.46 -17.83 12.82
C LEU A 203 14.99 -16.43 13.08
N TYR A 204 16.31 -16.33 13.27
CA TYR A 204 16.97 -15.04 13.36
C TYR A 204 16.73 -14.27 12.05
N PRO A 205 16.11 -13.07 12.09
CA PRO A 205 15.75 -12.31 10.89
C PRO A 205 16.97 -11.69 10.19
N GLY A 206 18.15 -11.79 10.78
CA GLY A 206 19.33 -11.05 10.35
C GLY A 206 19.56 -9.79 11.20
N PRO A 207 20.70 -9.12 11.03
CA PRO A 207 20.93 -7.82 11.63
C PRO A 207 20.13 -6.72 10.90
N ASP A 208 20.06 -5.52 11.47
CA ASP A 208 19.57 -4.34 10.74
C ASP A 208 20.42 -4.14 9.49
N PHE A 209 19.79 -4.22 8.32
CA PHE A 209 20.49 -4.20 7.04
C PHE A 209 21.28 -2.90 6.84
N ARG A 210 20.75 -1.77 7.34
CA ARG A 210 21.37 -0.44 7.24
C ARG A 210 22.68 -0.33 8.02
N MET A 211 22.87 -1.21 9.00
CA MET A 211 24.08 -1.26 9.84
C MET A 211 25.14 -2.22 9.31
N ILE A 212 24.84 -2.97 8.24
CA ILE A 212 25.82 -3.83 7.55
C ILE A 212 26.79 -2.95 6.75
N ASP A 213 27.99 -3.45 6.48
CA ASP A 213 28.94 -2.80 5.58
C ASP A 213 28.30 -2.43 4.21
N GLN A 214 28.59 -1.22 3.71
CA GLN A 214 27.96 -0.67 2.51
C GLN A 214 28.27 -1.48 1.25
N GLU A 215 29.48 -2.04 1.13
CA GLU A 215 29.83 -2.87 -0.02
C GLU A 215 28.99 -4.15 -0.04
N ILE A 216 28.74 -4.74 1.13
CA ILE A 216 27.85 -5.91 1.26
C ILE A 216 26.41 -5.55 0.86
N GLN A 217 25.91 -4.38 1.29
CA GLN A 217 24.56 -3.93 0.92
C GLN A 217 24.41 -3.82 -0.61
N THR A 218 25.33 -3.11 -1.26
CA THR A 218 25.34 -2.96 -2.74
C THR A 218 25.48 -4.31 -3.46
N LEU A 219 26.27 -5.24 -2.92
CA LEU A 219 26.39 -6.58 -3.50
C LEU A 219 25.10 -7.39 -3.38
N PHE A 220 24.30 -7.20 -2.33
CA PHE A 220 22.97 -7.82 -2.21
C PHE A 220 21.96 -7.23 -3.20
N GLU A 221 21.98 -5.92 -3.41
CA GLU A 221 21.16 -5.26 -4.44
C GLU A 221 21.49 -5.84 -5.83
N GLY A 222 22.77 -5.85 -6.21
CA GLY A 222 23.21 -6.45 -7.47
C GLY A 222 22.93 -7.94 -7.56
N TYR A 223 22.93 -8.67 -6.43
CA TYR A 223 22.56 -10.08 -6.36
C TYR A 223 21.09 -10.31 -6.75
N LEU A 224 20.18 -9.43 -6.36
CA LEU A 224 18.77 -9.48 -6.77
C LEU A 224 18.59 -9.01 -8.22
N GLU A 225 19.31 -7.97 -8.63
CA GLU A 225 19.18 -7.38 -9.96
C GLU A 225 19.53 -8.38 -11.09
N VAL A 226 20.64 -9.11 -10.96
CA VAL A 226 21.03 -10.14 -11.96
C VAL A 226 20.00 -11.29 -12.06
N ARG A 227 19.15 -11.43 -11.04
CA ARG A 227 18.03 -12.39 -10.97
C ARG A 227 16.71 -11.81 -11.50
N GLY A 228 16.74 -10.62 -12.09
CA GLY A 228 15.58 -9.95 -12.67
C GLY A 228 14.65 -9.31 -11.65
N ILE A 229 15.11 -9.11 -10.42
CA ILE A 229 14.44 -8.30 -9.40
C ILE A 229 15.08 -6.92 -9.52
N ASN A 230 14.53 -6.11 -10.41
CA ASN A 230 15.13 -4.87 -10.88
C ASN A 230 14.09 -3.75 -10.92
N THR A 231 14.48 -2.59 -11.44
CA THR A 231 13.61 -1.41 -11.54
C THR A 231 12.29 -1.66 -12.25
N ALA A 232 12.31 -2.37 -13.37
CA ALA A 232 11.07 -2.67 -14.10
C ALA A 232 10.11 -3.53 -13.27
N MET A 233 10.64 -4.48 -12.49
CA MET A 233 9.82 -5.26 -11.55
C MET A 233 9.31 -4.40 -10.39
N ALA A 234 10.17 -3.56 -9.80
CA ALA A 234 9.82 -2.73 -8.66
C ALA A 234 8.73 -1.69 -8.98
N SER A 235 8.73 -1.13 -10.20
CA SER A 235 7.67 -0.23 -10.67
C SER A 235 6.37 -0.98 -10.97
N PHE A 236 6.49 -2.20 -11.53
CA PHE A 236 5.34 -2.97 -11.97
C PHE A 236 4.48 -3.54 -10.83
N LEU A 237 5.11 -4.03 -9.76
CA LEU A 237 4.38 -4.75 -8.71
C LEU A 237 3.33 -3.89 -7.99
N PRO A 238 3.60 -2.63 -7.58
CA PRO A 238 2.59 -1.76 -7.01
C PRO A 238 1.39 -1.54 -7.95
N GLU A 239 1.64 -1.24 -9.24
CA GLU A 239 0.58 -1.05 -10.23
C GLU A 239 -0.29 -2.32 -10.41
N TYR A 240 0.34 -3.49 -10.43
CA TYR A 240 -0.37 -4.77 -10.50
C TYR A 240 -1.31 -4.96 -9.30
N CYS A 241 -0.85 -4.61 -8.08
CA CYS A 241 -1.67 -4.70 -6.88
C CYS A 241 -2.92 -3.83 -6.97
N VAL A 242 -2.83 -2.60 -7.47
CA VAL A 242 -3.99 -1.70 -7.62
C VAL A 242 -5.03 -2.32 -8.55
N GLN A 243 -4.60 -2.88 -9.68
CA GLN A 243 -5.54 -3.52 -10.60
C GLN A 243 -6.14 -4.80 -10.01
N LYS A 244 -5.32 -5.61 -9.31
CA LYS A 244 -5.83 -6.81 -8.63
C LYS A 244 -6.85 -6.44 -7.55
N ASP A 245 -6.57 -5.42 -6.74
CA ASP A 245 -7.51 -4.95 -5.70
C ASP A 245 -8.84 -4.53 -6.32
N GLN A 246 -8.82 -3.75 -7.41
CA GLN A 246 -10.04 -3.38 -8.13
C GLN A 246 -10.81 -4.61 -8.67
N LYS A 247 -10.09 -5.61 -9.18
CA LYS A 247 -10.69 -6.87 -9.65
C LYS A 247 -11.34 -7.65 -8.51
N GLU A 248 -10.66 -7.75 -7.36
CA GLU A 248 -11.18 -8.43 -6.18
C GLU A 248 -12.37 -7.66 -5.57
N TYR A 249 -12.35 -6.33 -5.57
CA TYR A 249 -13.48 -5.50 -5.14
C TYR A 249 -14.74 -5.80 -5.97
N LEU A 250 -14.61 -5.82 -7.30
CA LEU A 250 -15.73 -6.17 -8.18
C LEU A 250 -16.23 -7.60 -7.93
N ASN A 251 -15.32 -8.54 -7.66
CA ASN A 251 -15.68 -9.93 -7.35
C ASN A 251 -16.35 -10.07 -5.99
N TRP A 252 -15.91 -9.28 -5.00
CA TRP A 252 -16.56 -9.15 -3.71
C TRP A 252 -17.98 -8.60 -3.86
N LEU A 253 -18.16 -7.50 -4.60
CA LEU A 253 -19.49 -6.91 -4.87
C LEU A 253 -20.45 -7.95 -5.47
N LYS A 254 -20.00 -8.69 -6.48
CA LYS A 254 -20.80 -9.78 -7.09
C LYS A 254 -21.15 -10.87 -6.08
N SER A 255 -20.18 -11.28 -5.27
CA SER A 255 -20.38 -12.36 -4.28
C SER A 255 -21.37 -11.95 -3.20
N VAL A 256 -21.27 -10.72 -2.69
CA VAL A 256 -22.21 -10.16 -1.71
C VAL A 256 -23.60 -9.98 -2.34
N ALA A 257 -23.70 -9.49 -3.58
CA ALA A 257 -24.98 -9.34 -4.28
C ALA A 257 -25.68 -10.68 -4.58
N ASN A 258 -24.91 -11.76 -4.71
CA ASN A 258 -25.44 -13.11 -4.87
C ASN A 258 -25.89 -13.72 -3.53
N PHE A 259 -25.22 -13.35 -2.43
CA PHE A 259 -25.56 -13.80 -1.08
C PHE A 259 -26.86 -13.14 -0.55
N VAL A 260 -27.04 -11.84 -0.83
CA VAL A 260 -28.20 -11.01 -0.44
C VAL A 260 -29.35 -11.14 -1.44
#